data_AF-A0A521BFB8-F1
#
_entry.id   AF-A0A521BFB8-F1
#
_cell.length_a   1.000
_cell.length_b   1.000
_cell.length_c   1.000
_cell.angle_alpha   90.00
_cell.angle_beta   90.00
_cell.angle_gamma   90.00
#
_symmetry.space_group_name_H-M   'P 1'
#
loop_
_entity.id
_entity.type
_entity.pdbx_description
1 polymer ?
#
loop_
_entity_poly.entity_id
_entity_poly.type
_entity_poly.pdbx_seq_one_letter_code
_entity_poly.pdbx_strand_id
1 'polypeptide(L)'
;MDSGTPTPVRTPARGAMTPVLARTAVRAATAPWGGDRRQQRLRVCTAADLLLAQGLRVRVVNPPVAWPRGPRLVVANASGWADVLALATVVPGTPVVDAALAARPLLRVLARRGGLLVDDDGSGAVRGQVTALLRAGATVTASPGTGATADDPGRFRARALAPAVDAQAAVCPVAVRPAGSGVLEVHLLSALEPGHDARALAALAEYAVAHVLESGAPGPARPGPARPVALPPA
;
A
#
# COMPACT_ATOMS: atom_id res chain seq x y z
N MET A 1 26.00 16.35 35.57
CA MET A 1 24.67 15.75 35.80
C MET A 1 23.66 16.65 35.12
N ASP A 2 23.39 16.41 33.83
CA ASP A 2 22.34 17.13 33.10
C ASP A 2 21.24 16.13 32.76
N SER A 3 20.16 16.22 33.52
CA SER A 3 18.96 15.40 33.39
C SER A 3 18.12 15.96 32.23
N GLY A 4 18.33 15.44 31.02
CA GLY A 4 17.51 15.75 29.85
C GLY A 4 16.07 15.28 30.06
N THR A 5 15.16 16.22 30.26
CA THR A 5 13.71 16.00 30.31
C THR A 5 13.22 15.48 28.96
N PRO A 6 12.57 14.30 28.89
CA PRO A 6 12.03 13.81 27.62
C PRO A 6 10.85 14.67 27.16
N THR A 7 10.98 15.24 25.96
CA THR A 7 9.89 15.90 25.23
C THR A 7 8.69 14.95 25.09
N PRO A 8 7.46 15.40 25.42
CA PRO A 8 6.29 14.55 25.30
C PRO A 8 5.98 14.26 23.82
N VAL A 9 6.02 12.99 23.46
CA VAL A 9 5.46 12.48 22.21
C VAL A 9 3.96 12.78 22.23
N ARG A 10 3.50 13.62 21.29
CA ARG A 10 2.06 13.83 21.07
C ARG A 10 1.45 12.56 20.49
N THR A 11 0.86 11.75 21.35
CA THR A 11 -0.04 10.67 20.94
C THR A 11 -1.26 11.30 20.24
N PRO A 12 -1.61 10.92 19.00
CA PRO A 12 -2.82 11.42 18.38
C PRO A 12 -4.04 10.99 19.22
N ALA A 13 -4.88 11.97 19.57
CA ALA A 13 -6.07 11.75 20.37
C ALA A 13 -7.01 10.76 19.65
N ARG A 14 -7.36 9.68 20.35
CA ARG A 14 -8.27 8.59 19.90
C ARG A 14 -9.67 9.07 19.44
N GLY A 15 -9.99 10.37 19.53
CA GLY A 15 -11.29 10.96 19.20
C GLY A 15 -11.44 11.58 17.80
N ALA A 16 -10.38 11.65 16.97
CA ALA A 16 -10.46 12.30 15.66
C ALA A 16 -11.11 11.44 14.55
N MET A 17 -11.31 10.14 14.80
CA MET A 17 -11.73 9.18 13.78
C MET A 17 -13.24 9.24 13.50
N THR A 18 -14.06 9.54 14.50
CA THR A 18 -15.53 9.56 14.43
C THR A 18 -16.11 10.58 13.41
N PRO A 19 -15.72 11.86 13.41
CA PRO A 19 -16.26 12.83 12.45
C PRO A 19 -15.76 12.60 11.02
N VAL A 20 -14.56 12.03 10.86
CA VAL A 20 -14.02 11.70 9.53
C VAL A 20 -14.71 10.47 8.96
N LEU A 21 -14.94 9.44 9.78
CA LEU A 21 -15.75 8.27 9.40
C LEU A 21 -17.19 8.67 9.08
N ALA A 22 -17.78 9.59 9.84
CA ALA A 22 -19.12 10.11 9.57
C ALA A 22 -19.17 10.89 8.24
N ARG A 23 -18.20 11.77 7.97
CA ARG A 23 -18.12 12.54 6.71
C ARG A 23 -17.81 11.66 5.50
N THR A 24 -16.94 10.66 5.64
CA THR A 24 -16.66 9.67 4.58
C THR A 24 -17.84 8.73 4.35
N ALA A 25 -18.53 8.29 5.41
CA ALA A 25 -19.77 7.53 5.29
C ALA A 25 -20.87 8.35 4.58
N VAL A 26 -21.05 9.63 4.93
CA VAL A 26 -22.02 10.53 4.29
C VAL A 26 -21.65 10.80 2.83
N ARG A 27 -20.38 11.07 2.50
CA ARG A 27 -19.91 11.24 1.11
C ARG A 27 -20.05 9.97 0.27
N ALA A 28 -19.79 8.80 0.87
CA ALA A 28 -19.98 7.50 0.21
C ALA A 28 -21.47 7.12 0.08
N ALA A 29 -22.32 7.57 1.00
CA ALA A 29 -23.77 7.35 0.98
C ALA A 29 -24.48 8.23 -0.05
N THR A 30 -23.97 9.44 -0.30
CA THR A 30 -24.63 10.46 -1.15
C THR A 30 -24.04 10.59 -2.55
N ALA A 31 -22.97 9.86 -2.86
CA ALA A 31 -22.39 9.86 -4.20
C ALA A 31 -23.30 9.13 -5.20
N PRO A 32 -23.93 9.82 -6.19
CA PRO A 32 -24.63 9.14 -7.28
C PRO A 32 -23.68 8.21 -8.04
N TRP A 33 -24.20 7.03 -8.40
CA TRP A 33 -23.53 6.07 -9.26
C TRP A 33 -23.32 6.67 -10.65
N GLY A 34 -22.08 6.60 -11.19
CA GLY A 34 -21.75 7.06 -12.54
C GLY A 34 -20.28 7.44 -12.74
N GLY A 35 -19.65 6.83 -13.75
CA GLY A 35 -18.31 7.09 -14.31
C GLY A 35 -17.12 6.62 -13.47
N ASP A 36 -16.20 5.84 -14.07
CA ASP A 36 -14.97 5.35 -13.44
C ASP A 36 -14.17 6.49 -12.78
N ARG A 37 -14.09 7.66 -13.43
CA ARG A 37 -13.33 8.82 -12.94
C ARG A 37 -13.88 9.43 -11.66
N ARG A 38 -15.21 9.52 -11.51
CA ARG A 38 -15.84 10.09 -10.30
C ARG A 38 -15.70 9.14 -9.13
N GLN A 39 -15.95 7.85 -9.37
CA GLN A 39 -15.74 6.82 -8.37
C GLN A 39 -14.27 6.76 -7.94
N GLN A 40 -13.34 6.90 -8.89
CA GLN A 40 -11.92 6.90 -8.58
C GLN A 40 -11.49 8.10 -7.72
N ARG A 41 -11.96 9.30 -8.05
CA ARG A 41 -11.70 10.50 -7.22
C ARG A 41 -12.23 10.33 -5.80
N LEU A 42 -13.44 9.80 -5.66
CA LEU A 42 -14.03 9.54 -4.35
C LEU A 42 -13.21 8.53 -3.54
N ARG A 43 -12.71 7.45 -4.17
CA ARG A 43 -11.81 6.48 -3.52
C ARG A 43 -10.53 7.16 -3.03
N VAL A 44 -9.87 7.92 -3.89
CA VAL A 44 -8.61 8.63 -3.55
C VAL A 44 -8.82 9.62 -2.41
N CYS A 45 -9.84 10.47 -2.50
CA CYS A 45 -10.13 11.46 -1.46
C CYS A 45 -10.51 10.79 -0.13
N THR A 46 -11.35 9.76 -0.18
CA THR A 46 -11.73 9.00 1.03
C THR A 46 -10.51 8.34 1.67
N ALA A 47 -9.61 7.76 0.88
CA ALA A 47 -8.39 7.16 1.39
C ALA A 47 -7.45 8.20 2.03
N ALA A 48 -7.26 9.34 1.38
CA ALA A 48 -6.47 10.45 1.91
C ALA A 48 -7.08 11.00 3.22
N ASP A 49 -8.40 11.21 3.28
CA ASP A 49 -9.09 11.69 4.47
C ASP A 49 -8.88 10.74 5.67
N LEU A 50 -8.97 9.43 5.43
CA LEU A 50 -8.77 8.40 6.47
C LEU A 50 -7.32 8.34 6.96
N LEU A 51 -6.34 8.46 6.06
CA LEU A 51 -4.92 8.52 6.43
C LEU A 51 -4.62 9.77 7.26
N LEU A 52 -5.12 10.93 6.83
CA LEU A 52 -4.95 12.19 7.57
C LEU A 52 -5.59 12.14 8.96
N ALA A 53 -6.75 11.47 9.11
CA ALA A 53 -7.39 11.26 10.41
C ALA A 53 -6.56 10.39 11.35
N GLN A 54 -5.74 9.49 10.80
CA GLN A 54 -4.77 8.67 11.55
C GLN A 54 -3.46 9.42 11.82
N GLY A 55 -3.32 10.66 11.36
CA GLY A 55 -2.08 11.42 11.44
C GLY A 55 -1.01 10.95 10.45
N LEU A 56 -1.41 10.19 9.42
CA LEU A 56 -0.52 9.65 8.40
C LEU A 56 -0.52 10.53 7.14
N ARG A 57 0.66 10.69 6.54
CA ARG A 57 0.86 11.33 5.24
C ARG A 57 1.51 10.36 4.27
N VAL A 58 1.20 10.49 2.99
CA VAL A 58 1.80 9.65 1.94
C VAL A 58 2.89 10.43 1.22
N ARG A 59 4.06 9.82 1.09
CA ARG A 59 5.14 10.29 0.22
C ARG A 59 5.36 9.27 -0.89
N VAL A 60 5.35 9.72 -2.13
CA VAL A 60 5.57 8.85 -3.29
C VAL A 60 7.03 8.90 -3.71
N VAL A 61 7.62 7.72 -3.91
CA VAL A 61 8.90 7.54 -4.58
C VAL A 61 8.62 6.90 -5.93
N ASN A 62 8.92 7.64 -6.99
CA ASN A 62 8.62 7.23 -8.37
C ASN A 62 9.60 6.15 -8.85
N PRO A 63 9.19 5.31 -9.82
CA PRO A 63 10.11 4.33 -10.38
C PRO A 63 11.17 5.03 -11.24
N PRO A 64 12.37 4.44 -11.40
CA PRO A 64 13.40 4.98 -12.28
C PRO A 64 12.96 4.99 -13.75
N VAL A 65 12.07 4.07 -14.13
CA VAL A 65 11.47 3.97 -15.46
C VAL A 65 9.96 4.05 -15.33
N ALA A 66 9.33 4.90 -16.14
CA ALA A 66 7.87 5.04 -16.15
C ALA A 66 7.20 3.69 -16.47
N TRP A 67 6.14 3.38 -15.73
CA TRP A 67 5.37 2.16 -15.98
C TRP A 67 4.77 2.14 -17.40
N PRO A 68 4.65 0.95 -18.01
CA PRO A 68 4.04 0.81 -19.33
C PRO A 68 2.61 1.37 -19.34
N ARG A 69 2.18 1.85 -20.51
CA ARG A 69 0.77 2.22 -20.72
C ARG A 69 -0.06 0.95 -20.93
N GLY A 70 -1.31 0.97 -20.48
CA GLY A 70 -2.22 -0.17 -20.59
C GLY A 70 -2.47 -0.92 -19.27
N PRO A 71 -3.01 -2.14 -19.36
CA PRO A 71 -3.42 -2.92 -18.20
C PRO A 71 -2.22 -3.32 -17.35
N ARG A 72 -2.43 -3.33 -16.04
CA ARG A 72 -1.40 -3.70 -15.09
C ARG A 72 -1.99 -4.29 -13.82
N LEU A 73 -1.28 -5.26 -13.27
CA LEU A 73 -1.50 -5.75 -11.91
C LEU A 73 -0.49 -5.08 -10.99
N VAL A 74 -0.96 -4.22 -10.11
CA VAL A 74 -0.15 -3.55 -9.10
C VAL A 74 -0.14 -4.43 -7.86
N VAL A 75 1.04 -4.87 -7.43
CA VAL A 75 1.18 -5.72 -6.25
C VAL A 75 1.94 -4.99 -5.17
N ALA A 76 1.41 -4.98 -3.95
CA ALA A 76 2.05 -4.31 -2.82
C ALA A 76 2.08 -5.17 -1.56
N ASN A 77 3.11 -4.98 -0.73
CA ASN A 77 3.03 -5.44 0.65
C ASN A 77 1.92 -4.67 1.38
N ALA A 78 1.21 -5.37 2.26
CA ALA A 78 0.19 -4.76 3.11
C ALA A 78 0.13 -5.48 4.45
N SER A 79 0.68 -4.83 5.48
CA SER A 79 0.57 -5.27 6.88
C SER A 79 -0.80 -4.89 7.47
N GLY A 80 -1.47 -3.92 6.84
CA GLY A 80 -2.79 -3.46 7.26
C GLY A 80 -3.42 -2.50 6.27
N TRP A 81 -4.55 -1.92 6.70
CA TRP A 81 -5.33 -1.02 5.86
C TRP A 81 -4.65 0.31 5.54
N ALA A 82 -3.75 0.80 6.39
CA ALA A 82 -3.03 2.03 6.11
C ALA A 82 -2.22 1.90 4.80
N ASP A 83 -1.62 0.73 4.55
CA ASP A 83 -0.87 0.45 3.33
C ASP A 83 -1.78 0.38 2.10
N VAL A 84 -2.93 -0.28 2.23
CA VAL A 84 -3.96 -0.36 1.18
C VAL A 84 -4.51 1.03 0.84
N LEU A 85 -4.78 1.86 1.85
CA LEU A 85 -5.25 3.22 1.65
C LEU A 85 -4.16 4.10 1.02
N ALA A 86 -2.90 3.97 1.47
CA ALA A 86 -1.77 4.69 0.89
C ALA A 86 -1.62 4.35 -0.59
N LEU A 87 -1.63 3.06 -0.94
CA LEU A 87 -1.62 2.62 -2.33
C LEU A 87 -2.79 3.20 -3.14
N ALA A 88 -4.01 3.19 -2.58
CA ALA A 88 -5.19 3.73 -3.26
C ALA A 88 -5.12 5.24 -3.54
N THR A 89 -4.29 6.00 -2.80
CA THR A 89 -4.05 7.42 -3.10
C THR A 89 -3.06 7.64 -4.24
N VAL A 90 -2.18 6.66 -4.50
CA VAL A 90 -1.09 6.77 -5.49
C VAL A 90 -1.46 6.10 -6.80
N VAL A 91 -2.01 4.89 -6.73
CA VAL A 91 -2.35 4.07 -7.90
C VAL A 91 -3.84 3.78 -7.91
N PRO A 92 -4.63 4.60 -8.63
CA PRO A 92 -6.06 4.40 -8.76
C PRO A 92 -6.38 3.12 -9.56
N GLY A 93 -6.97 2.11 -8.91
CA GLY A 93 -7.37 0.86 -9.56
C GLY A 93 -8.52 0.14 -8.84
N THR A 94 -8.89 -1.03 -9.38
CA THR A 94 -9.82 -1.96 -8.72
C THR A 94 -9.05 -2.73 -7.65
N PRO A 95 -9.38 -2.55 -6.35
CA PRO A 95 -8.65 -3.23 -5.30
C PRO A 95 -9.10 -4.68 -5.15
N VAL A 96 -8.13 -5.55 -4.92
CA VAL A 96 -8.29 -6.94 -4.48
C VAL A 96 -7.63 -7.05 -3.13
N VAL A 97 -8.38 -7.39 -2.09
CA VAL A 97 -7.81 -7.59 -0.75
C VAL A 97 -8.09 -9.00 -0.26
N ASP A 98 -7.17 -9.48 0.56
CA ASP A 98 -7.31 -10.73 1.28
C ASP A 98 -8.52 -10.70 2.24
N ALA A 99 -9.22 -11.83 2.36
CA ALA A 99 -10.33 -12.00 3.29
C ALA A 99 -9.99 -11.61 4.74
N ALA A 100 -8.76 -11.85 5.20
CA ALA A 100 -8.29 -11.46 6.54
C ALA A 100 -8.28 -9.94 6.73
N LEU A 101 -7.90 -9.18 5.70
CA LEU A 101 -8.00 -7.71 5.72
C LEU A 101 -9.46 -7.26 5.65
N ALA A 102 -10.29 -7.94 4.86
CA ALA A 102 -11.71 -7.64 4.69
C ALA A 102 -12.56 -7.89 5.96
N ALA A 103 -12.11 -8.76 6.87
CA ALA A 103 -12.81 -9.07 8.11
C ALA A 103 -12.88 -7.88 9.10
N ARG A 104 -12.04 -6.85 8.93
CA ARG A 104 -12.00 -5.69 9.85
C ARG A 104 -13.22 -4.77 9.67
N PRO A 105 -14.06 -4.55 10.70
CA PRO A 105 -15.43 -4.05 10.56
C PRO A 105 -15.57 -2.64 10.01
N LEU A 106 -14.64 -1.73 10.33
CA LEU A 106 -14.74 -0.31 9.98
C LEU A 106 -14.52 -0.04 8.48
N LEU A 107 -13.74 -0.88 7.80
CA LEU A 107 -13.32 -0.66 6.41
C LEU A 107 -14.07 -1.54 5.42
N ARG A 108 -14.78 -2.57 5.92
CA ARG A 108 -15.71 -3.41 5.18
C ARG A 108 -16.90 -2.65 4.58
N VAL A 109 -17.37 -1.59 5.24
CA VAL A 109 -18.46 -0.73 4.72
C VAL A 109 -17.98 0.14 3.55
N LEU A 110 -16.73 0.59 3.60
CA LEU A 110 -16.10 1.42 2.56
C LEU A 110 -15.70 0.58 1.34
N ALA A 111 -15.17 -0.61 1.60
CA ALA A 111 -14.92 -1.68 0.64
C ALA A 111 -16.15 -2.06 -0.20
N ARG A 112 -17.30 -2.30 0.45
CA ARG A 112 -18.55 -2.76 -0.21
C ARG A 112 -19.15 -1.75 -1.19
N ARG A 113 -18.80 -0.46 -1.09
CA ARG A 113 -19.32 0.59 -1.99
C ARG A 113 -18.37 0.92 -3.15
N GLY A 114 -17.22 0.23 -3.23
CA GLY A 114 -16.07 0.66 -4.03
C GLY A 114 -15.53 -0.35 -5.04
N GLY A 115 -16.25 -1.41 -5.42
CA GLY A 115 -15.75 -2.39 -6.40
C GLY A 115 -14.55 -3.21 -5.89
N LEU A 116 -14.44 -3.39 -4.58
CA LEU A 116 -13.44 -4.26 -3.96
C LEU A 116 -13.75 -5.73 -4.29
N LEU A 117 -12.76 -6.45 -4.82
CA LEU A 117 -12.79 -7.91 -4.89
C LEU A 117 -12.15 -8.46 -3.61
N VAL A 118 -12.80 -9.45 -3.00
CA VAL A 118 -12.25 -10.14 -1.83
C VAL A 118 -11.70 -11.46 -2.30
N ASP A 119 -10.41 -11.69 -2.10
CA ASP A 119 -9.77 -12.97 -2.38
C ASP A 119 -9.91 -13.89 -1.16
N ASP A 120 -10.85 -14.83 -1.25
CA ASP A 120 -11.07 -15.88 -0.26
C ASP A 120 -10.09 -17.04 -0.52
N ASP A 121 -8.79 -16.75 -0.45
CA ASP A 121 -7.65 -17.69 -0.37
C ASP A 121 -7.74 -19.01 -1.18
N GLY A 122 -8.46 -19.04 -2.31
CA GLY A 122 -8.77 -20.30 -2.99
C GLY A 122 -9.90 -20.29 -4.05
N SER A 123 -10.68 -19.21 -4.20
CA SER A 123 -11.70 -19.19 -5.26
C SER A 123 -11.08 -18.89 -6.64
N GLY A 124 -11.35 -19.75 -7.64
CA GLY A 124 -11.00 -19.45 -9.04
C GLY A 124 -11.76 -18.25 -9.62
N ALA A 125 -12.85 -17.84 -8.98
CA ALA A 125 -13.72 -16.75 -9.42
C ALA A 125 -12.99 -15.40 -9.42
N VAL A 126 -12.23 -15.09 -8.37
CA VAL A 126 -11.47 -13.84 -8.27
C VAL A 126 -10.38 -13.80 -9.34
N ARG A 127 -9.65 -14.90 -9.55
CA ARG A 127 -8.67 -15.00 -10.64
C ARG A 127 -9.30 -14.70 -12.00
N GLY A 128 -10.46 -15.30 -12.30
CA GLY A 128 -11.19 -15.08 -13.55
C GLY A 128 -11.63 -13.62 -13.73
N GLN A 129 -12.17 -13.00 -12.69
CA GLN A 129 -12.58 -11.60 -12.71
C GLN A 129 -11.40 -10.64 -12.88
N VAL A 130 -10.30 -10.85 -12.15
CA VAL A 130 -9.08 -10.04 -12.29
C VAL A 130 -8.51 -10.19 -13.71
N THR A 131 -8.47 -11.42 -14.24
CA THR A 131 -8.01 -11.67 -15.61
C THR A 131 -8.87 -10.92 -16.63
N ALA A 132 -10.20 -10.95 -16.48
CA ALA A 132 -11.12 -10.24 -17.35
C ALA A 132 -10.93 -8.71 -17.28
N LEU A 133 -10.75 -8.15 -16.08
CA LEU A 133 -10.46 -6.73 -15.89
C LEU A 133 -9.14 -6.32 -16.55
N LEU A 134 -8.09 -7.12 -16.39
CA LEU A 134 -6.80 -6.86 -17.02
C LEU A 134 -6.91 -6.92 -18.55
N ARG A 135 -7.61 -7.92 -19.11
CA ARG A 135 -7.86 -7.98 -20.57
C ARG A 135 -8.68 -6.80 -21.08
N ALA A 136 -9.56 -6.23 -20.26
CA ALA A 136 -10.32 -5.02 -20.57
C ALA A 136 -9.48 -3.73 -20.46
N GLY A 137 -8.19 -3.80 -20.15
CA GLY A 137 -7.31 -2.64 -20.04
C GLY A 137 -7.28 -1.99 -18.65
N ALA A 138 -7.91 -2.60 -17.64
CA ALA A 138 -8.00 -2.01 -16.30
C ALA A 138 -6.70 -2.12 -15.50
N THR A 139 -6.58 -1.27 -14.48
CA THR A 139 -5.57 -1.39 -13.43
C THR A 139 -6.19 -2.08 -12.22
N VAL A 140 -5.57 -3.17 -11.76
CA VAL A 140 -5.99 -3.91 -10.57
C VAL A 140 -4.89 -3.80 -9.52
N THR A 141 -5.24 -3.51 -8.27
CA THR A 141 -4.28 -3.43 -7.15
C THR A 141 -4.51 -4.59 -6.19
N ALA A 142 -3.48 -5.35 -5.84
CA ALA A 142 -3.58 -6.52 -4.96
C ALA A 142 -2.49 -6.54 -3.89
N SER A 143 -2.78 -7.19 -2.77
CA SER A 143 -1.80 -7.49 -1.73
C SER A 143 -1.56 -9.01 -1.67
N PRO A 144 -0.58 -9.53 -2.43
CA PRO A 144 -0.42 -10.97 -2.61
C PRO A 144 0.28 -11.67 -1.43
N GLY A 145 0.92 -10.91 -0.55
CA GLY A 145 1.74 -11.40 0.56
C GLY A 145 0.92 -12.04 1.69
N THR A 146 1.37 -13.20 2.18
CA THR A 146 0.97 -13.72 3.50
C THR A 146 1.95 -13.25 4.57
N GLY A 147 1.43 -12.73 5.68
CA GLY A 147 2.26 -12.44 6.86
C GLY A 147 3.15 -11.21 6.72
N ALA A 148 2.81 -10.27 5.84
CA ALA A 148 3.55 -9.02 5.67
C ALA A 148 3.65 -8.26 7.01
N THR A 149 4.85 -7.74 7.28
CA THR A 149 5.14 -6.85 8.40
C THR A 149 5.65 -5.50 7.89
N ALA A 150 6.16 -4.64 8.77
CA ALA A 150 6.74 -3.35 8.36
C ALA A 150 8.03 -3.52 7.55
N ASP A 151 8.81 -4.57 7.86
CA ASP A 151 10.16 -4.77 7.31
C ASP A 151 10.24 -5.99 6.38
N ASP A 152 9.18 -6.79 6.31
CA ASP A 152 9.09 -8.01 5.48
C ASP A 152 7.82 -7.94 4.62
N PRO A 153 7.90 -8.05 3.28
CA PRO A 153 6.72 -8.05 2.43
C PRO A 153 5.81 -9.28 2.65
N GLY A 154 6.31 -10.30 3.35
CA GLY A 154 5.72 -11.61 3.43
C GLY A 154 5.84 -12.35 2.09
N ARG A 155 5.40 -13.60 2.09
CA ARG A 155 5.52 -14.45 0.91
C ARG A 155 4.44 -14.14 -0.13
N PHE A 156 4.83 -13.73 -1.33
CA PHE A 156 3.89 -13.44 -2.41
C PHE A 156 3.35 -14.75 -2.98
N ARG A 157 2.03 -14.93 -2.89
CA ARG A 157 1.38 -16.12 -3.42
C ARG A 157 1.34 -16.06 -4.95
N ALA A 158 1.94 -17.05 -5.62
CA ALA A 158 1.92 -17.17 -7.10
C ALA A 158 0.51 -17.06 -7.70
N ARG A 159 -0.50 -17.62 -7.03
CA ARG A 159 -1.91 -17.55 -7.48
C ARG A 159 -2.45 -16.13 -7.64
N ALA A 160 -1.97 -15.17 -6.84
CA ALA A 160 -2.43 -13.79 -6.89
C ALA A 160 -1.85 -13.03 -8.10
N LEU A 161 -0.72 -13.51 -8.64
CA LEU A 161 -0.09 -12.96 -9.83
C LEU A 161 -0.47 -13.72 -11.11
N ALA A 162 -1.04 -14.91 -10.98
CA ALA A 162 -1.48 -15.71 -12.11
C ALA A 162 -2.43 -14.99 -13.09
N PRO A 163 -3.37 -14.11 -12.67
CA PRO A 163 -4.15 -13.30 -13.60
C PRO A 163 -3.32 -12.42 -14.54
N ALA A 164 -2.17 -11.91 -14.09
CA ALA A 164 -1.28 -11.09 -14.91
C ALA A 164 -0.61 -11.92 -16.00
N VAL A 165 -0.22 -13.15 -15.67
CA VAL A 165 0.28 -14.14 -16.64
C VAL A 165 -0.83 -14.50 -17.64
N ASP A 166 -2.03 -14.82 -17.16
CA ASP A 166 -3.15 -15.23 -18.02
C ASP A 166 -3.64 -14.11 -18.95
N ALA A 167 -3.54 -12.86 -18.51
CA ALA A 167 -3.91 -11.68 -19.29
C ALA A 167 -2.75 -11.09 -20.10
N GLN A 168 -1.52 -11.60 -19.91
CA GLN A 168 -0.28 -10.99 -20.43
C GLN A 168 -0.21 -9.49 -20.09
N ALA A 169 -0.49 -9.14 -18.84
CA ALA A 169 -0.45 -7.78 -18.32
C ALA A 169 0.78 -7.56 -17.43
N ALA A 170 1.40 -6.39 -17.54
CA ALA A 170 2.57 -6.05 -16.72
C ALA A 170 2.25 -6.11 -15.22
N VAL A 171 3.22 -6.57 -14.43
CA VAL A 171 3.15 -6.48 -12.96
C VAL A 171 3.93 -5.26 -12.50
N CYS A 172 3.32 -4.45 -11.64
CA CYS A 172 3.90 -3.23 -11.10
C CYS A 172 4.08 -3.39 -9.59
N PRO A 173 5.26 -3.85 -9.11
CA PRO A 173 5.51 -3.98 -7.68
C PRO A 173 5.57 -2.61 -6.99
N VAL A 174 5.04 -2.54 -5.77
CA VAL A 174 5.05 -1.35 -4.93
C VAL A 174 5.43 -1.75 -3.52
N ALA A 175 6.41 -1.07 -2.93
CA ALA A 175 6.74 -1.22 -1.52
C ALA A 175 6.12 -0.08 -0.71
N VAL A 176 5.37 -0.41 0.32
CA VAL A 176 4.84 0.54 1.29
C VAL A 176 5.57 0.34 2.61
N ARG A 177 6.17 1.40 3.15
CA ARG A 177 6.83 1.33 4.44
C ARG A 177 6.67 2.60 5.26
N PRO A 178 6.68 2.50 6.60
CA PRO A 178 6.78 3.69 7.44
C PRO A 178 8.11 4.42 7.21
N ALA A 179 8.09 5.74 7.32
CA ALA A 179 9.26 6.61 7.26
C ALA A 179 9.12 7.73 8.28
N GLY A 180 9.92 7.71 9.35
CA GLY A 180 9.81 8.71 10.42
C GLY A 180 8.42 8.76 11.07
N SER A 181 8.11 9.86 11.76
CA SER A 181 6.84 10.00 12.47
C SER A 181 5.69 10.35 11.51
N GLY A 182 4.78 9.41 11.29
CA GLY A 182 3.51 9.66 10.61
C GLY A 182 3.60 9.81 9.09
N VAL A 183 4.65 9.29 8.45
CA VAL A 183 4.74 9.21 6.98
C VAL A 183 4.79 7.76 6.54
N LEU A 184 4.00 7.42 5.52
CA LEU A 184 4.10 6.21 4.73
C LEU A 184 4.76 6.56 3.40
N GLU A 185 5.89 5.95 3.12
CA GLU A 185 6.50 6.01 1.81
C GLU A 185 5.95 4.90 0.92
N VAL A 186 5.51 5.28 -0.27
CA VAL A 186 5.01 4.38 -1.32
C VAL A 186 6.01 4.42 -2.47
N HIS A 187 6.81 3.36 -2.56
CA HIS A 187 7.87 3.19 -3.55
C HIS A 187 7.34 2.41 -4.74
N LEU A 188 7.17 3.09 -5.86
CA LEU A 188 6.81 2.49 -7.13
C LEU A 188 8.06 1.88 -7.76
N LEU A 189 8.06 0.57 -8.02
CA LEU A 189 9.24 -0.15 -8.52
C LEU A 189 9.15 -0.39 -10.02
N SER A 190 10.25 -0.81 -10.64
CA SER A 190 10.25 -1.15 -12.07
C SER A 190 9.20 -2.21 -12.37
N ALA A 191 8.45 -2.01 -13.46
CA ALA A 191 7.48 -3.00 -13.91
C ALA A 191 8.18 -4.29 -14.34
N LEU A 192 7.52 -5.41 -14.08
CA LEU A 192 7.94 -6.74 -14.46
C LEU A 192 7.08 -7.23 -15.62
N GLU A 193 7.73 -7.80 -16.62
CA GLU A 193 7.05 -8.50 -17.70
C GLU A 193 6.33 -9.75 -17.14
N PRO A 194 5.10 -10.05 -17.58
CA PRO A 194 4.31 -11.15 -17.03
C PRO A 194 4.96 -12.52 -17.24
N GLY A 195 5.66 -12.71 -18.37
CA GLY A 195 6.20 -14.01 -18.75
C GLY A 195 5.12 -15.10 -18.80
N HIS A 196 5.50 -16.32 -18.43
CA HIS A 196 4.63 -17.51 -18.48
C HIS A 196 4.56 -18.27 -17.15
N ASP A 197 5.33 -17.87 -16.13
CA ASP A 197 5.36 -18.54 -14.82
C ASP A 197 5.04 -17.56 -13.69
N ALA A 198 3.85 -17.74 -13.11
CA ALA A 198 3.37 -16.92 -12.00
C ALA A 198 4.20 -17.10 -10.72
N ARG A 199 4.90 -18.24 -10.54
CA ARG A 199 5.76 -18.47 -9.38
C ARG A 199 7.05 -17.67 -9.49
N ALA A 200 7.72 -17.71 -10.64
CA ALA A 200 8.88 -16.87 -10.91
C ALA A 200 8.52 -15.39 -10.81
N LEU A 201 7.39 -14.97 -11.39
CA LEU A 201 6.91 -13.60 -11.33
C LEU A 201 6.64 -13.14 -9.88
N ALA A 202 6.05 -14.00 -9.06
CA ALA A 202 5.81 -13.71 -7.64
C ALA A 202 7.12 -13.56 -6.87
N ALA A 203 8.09 -14.44 -7.09
CA ALA A 203 9.40 -14.35 -6.45
C ALA A 203 10.16 -13.07 -6.84
N LEU A 204 10.09 -12.66 -8.12
CA LEU A 204 10.70 -11.41 -8.57
C LEU A 204 10.04 -10.18 -7.94
N ALA A 205 8.70 -10.15 -7.89
CA ALA A 205 7.96 -9.06 -7.25
C ALA A 205 8.24 -9.00 -5.74
N GLU A 206 8.25 -10.15 -5.06
CA GLU A 206 8.60 -10.28 -3.65
C GLU A 206 10.02 -9.74 -3.38
N TYR A 207 11.00 -10.21 -4.15
CA TYR A 207 12.39 -9.77 -4.02
C TYR A 207 12.55 -8.26 -4.22
N ALA A 208 11.89 -7.70 -5.24
CA ALA A 208 11.94 -6.26 -5.50
C ALA A 208 11.37 -5.44 -4.32
N VAL A 209 10.27 -5.90 -3.73
CA VAL A 209 9.65 -5.24 -2.57
C VAL A 209 10.52 -5.41 -1.33
N ALA A 210 11.00 -6.63 -1.05
CA ALA A 210 11.88 -6.95 0.07
C ALA A 210 13.13 -6.07 0.08
N HIS A 211 13.78 -5.92 -1.08
CA HIS A 211 14.98 -5.09 -1.21
C HIS A 211 14.76 -3.64 -0.74
N VAL A 212 13.57 -3.07 -0.98
CA VAL A 212 13.24 -1.69 -0.57
C VAL A 212 12.96 -1.61 0.93
N LEU A 213 12.28 -2.62 1.49
CA LEU A 213 12.02 -2.68 2.93
C LEU A 213 13.34 -2.83 3.71
N GLU A 214 14.24 -3.70 3.24
CA GLU A 214 15.57 -3.93 3.82
C GLU A 214 16.48 -2.71 3.70
N SER A 215 16.50 -2.04 2.54
CA SER A 215 17.35 -0.87 2.29
C SER A 215 16.93 0.36 3.10
N GLY A 216 15.68 0.40 3.55
CA GLY A 216 15.13 1.46 4.39
C GLY A 216 15.14 1.17 5.88
N ALA A 217 15.50 -0.06 6.30
CA ALA A 217 15.57 -0.43 7.70
C ALA A 217 16.57 0.50 8.42
N PRO A 218 16.25 1.02 9.63
CA PRO A 218 17.21 1.79 10.39
C PRO A 218 18.43 0.90 10.67
N GLY A 219 19.53 1.14 9.95
CA GLY A 219 20.79 0.49 10.23
C GLY A 219 21.18 0.74 11.69
N PRO A 220 21.98 -0.16 12.31
CA PRO A 220 22.49 0.09 13.65
C PRO A 220 23.12 1.47 13.67
N ALA A 221 22.71 2.31 14.62
CA ALA A 221 23.17 3.68 14.74
C ALA A 221 24.70 3.69 14.67
N ARG A 222 25.25 4.15 13.53
CA ARG A 222 26.69 4.34 13.42
C ARG A 222 27.06 5.36 14.48
N PRO A 223 28.01 5.08 15.39
CA PRO A 223 28.45 6.07 16.34
C PRO A 223 28.93 7.28 15.52
N GLY A 224 28.27 8.42 15.73
CA GLY A 224 28.65 9.67 15.09
C GLY A 224 30.10 10.01 15.44
N PRO A 225 30.83 10.70 14.56
CA PRO A 225 32.21 11.11 14.87
C PRO A 225 32.20 11.89 16.18
N ALA A 226 32.98 11.41 17.16
CA ALA A 226 33.15 12.10 18.42
C ALA A 226 33.64 13.52 18.12
N ARG A 227 32.84 14.53 18.48
CA ARG A 227 33.28 15.92 18.41
C ARG A 227 34.48 16.08 19.35
N PRO A 228 35.63 16.59 18.89
CA PRO A 228 36.73 16.88 19.79
C PRO A 228 36.27 17.92 20.80
N VAL A 229 36.37 17.57 22.08
CA VAL A 229 36.19 18.51 23.20
C VAL A 229 37.33 19.51 23.13
N ALA A 230 36.99 20.78 22.87
CA ALA A 230 37.94 21.87 23.00
C ALA A 230 38.24 22.09 24.48
N LEU A 231 39.52 21.96 24.86
CA LEU A 231 40.01 22.33 26.19
C LEU A 231 39.93 23.85 26.36
N PRO A 232 39.50 24.38 27.52
CA PRO A 232 39.58 25.81 27.78
C PRO A 232 41.05 26.25 27.93
N PRO A 233 41.39 27.49 27.52
CA PRO A 233 42.73 28.02 27.66
C PRO A 233 43.10 28.24 29.14
N ALA A 234 44.39 28.03 29.44
CA ALA A 234 45.02 28.15 30.75
C ALA A 234 45.16 29.59 31.23
#